data_AF-A0A699SZ46-F1
#
_entry.id   AF-A0A699SZ46-F1
#
_cell.length_a   1.000
_cell.length_b   1.000
_cell.length_c   1.000
_cell.angle_alpha   90.00
_cell.angle_beta   90.00
_cell.angle_gamma   90.00
#
_symmetry.space_group_name_H-M   'P 1'
#
loop_
_entity.id
_entity.type
_entity.pdbx_description
1 polymer ?
#
loop_
_entity_poly.entity_id
_entity_poly.type
_entity_poly.pdbx_seq_one_letter_code
_entity_poly.pdbx_strand_id
1 'polypeptide(L)'
;MLRACALEWTGNWDEYLYLVEFAYNNSWHASIKAAPFEQLYGRKCRVPICWNEVGERLIEGPKLFDITNEKVAVPKEKRKEARS
;
A
#
# COMPACT_ATOMS: atom_id res chain seq x y z
N MET A 1 -5.72 -4.11 8.47
CA MET A 1 -4.46 -3.78 7.77
C MET A 1 -4.01 -2.35 8.07
N LEU A 2 -4.65 -1.30 7.52
CA LEU A 2 -4.25 0.10 7.77
C LEU A 2 -4.09 0.45 9.25
N ARG A 3 -5.09 0.11 10.08
CA ARG A 3 -5.03 0.30 11.53
C ARG A 3 -3.89 -0.46 12.20
N ALA A 4 -3.56 -1.66 11.72
CA ALA A 4 -2.47 -2.46 12.27
C ALA A 4 -1.10 -1.85 11.92
N CYS A 5 -0.92 -1.40 10.67
CA CYS A 5 0.29 -0.71 10.24
C CYS A 5 0.50 0.60 10.99
N ALA A 6 -0.56 1.38 11.22
CA ALA A 6 -0.49 2.61 12.01
C ALA A 6 -0.09 2.38 13.48
N LEU A 7 -0.51 1.25 14.07
CA LEU A 7 -0.14 0.85 15.43
C LEU A 7 1.29 0.30 15.52
N GLU A 8 1.81 -0.30 14.45
CA GLU A 8 3.15 -0.88 14.40
C GLU A 8 4.23 0.16 14.08
N TRP A 9 3.89 1.25 13.41
CA TRP A 9 4.80 2.32 13.00
C TRP A 9 4.62 3.61 13.79
N THR A 10 4.45 3.48 15.12
CA THR A 10 4.23 4.60 16.04
C THR A 10 5.25 5.73 15.86
N GLY A 11 4.79 6.89 15.38
CA GLY A 11 5.57 8.13 15.26
C GLY A 11 5.93 8.57 13.83
N ASN A 12 5.79 7.66 12.85
CA ASN A 12 6.23 7.87 11.46
C ASN A 12 5.30 7.14 10.47
N TRP A 13 4.06 6.89 10.88
CA TRP A 13 3.05 6.18 10.09
C TRP A 13 2.62 6.98 8.85
N ASP A 14 2.68 8.31 8.92
CA ASP A 14 2.35 9.25 7.84
C ASP A 14 3.38 9.18 6.71
N GLU A 15 4.67 9.01 7.04
CA GLU A 15 5.75 8.80 6.07
C GLU A 15 5.65 7.48 5.30
N TYR A 16 4.82 6.54 5.74
CA TYR A 16 4.63 5.24 5.09
C TYR A 16 3.19 4.98 4.68
N LEU A 17 2.29 5.94 4.89
CA LEU A 17 0.87 5.79 4.58
C LEU A 17 0.65 5.42 3.11
N TYR A 18 1.38 6.06 2.19
CA TYR A 18 1.31 5.78 0.76
C TYR A 18 1.72 4.34 0.41
N LEU A 19 2.62 3.71 1.18
CA LEU A 19 3.01 2.31 0.97
C LEU A 19 1.90 1.36 1.43
N VAL A 20 1.25 1.64 2.56
CA VAL A 20 0.13 0.84 3.04
C VAL A 20 -1.06 0.95 2.10
N GLU A 21 -1.34 2.16 1.65
CA GLU A 21 -2.39 2.43 0.66
C GLU A 21 -2.08 1.72 -0.66
N PHE A 22 -0.85 1.81 -1.16
CA PHE A 22 -0.43 1.09 -2.36
C PHE A 22 -0.63 -0.43 -2.20
N ALA A 23 -0.18 -0.99 -1.07
CA ALA A 23 -0.35 -2.42 -0.78
C ALA A 23 -1.83 -2.81 -0.66
N TYR A 24 -2.68 -1.95 -0.09
CA TYR A 24 -4.12 -2.16 0.03
C TYR A 24 -4.78 -2.18 -1.35
N ASN A 25 -4.59 -1.10 -2.12
CA ASN A 25 -5.23 -0.87 -3.40
C ASN A 25 -4.80 -1.87 -4.49
N ASN A 26 -3.60 -2.44 -4.40
CA ASN A 26 -3.08 -3.39 -5.40
C ASN A 26 -3.30 -4.86 -5.05
N SER A 27 -4.03 -5.15 -3.99
CA SER A 27 -4.19 -6.52 -3.54
C SER A 27 -5.60 -7.02 -3.68
N TRP A 28 -5.70 -8.33 -3.94
CA TRP A 28 -6.97 -8.99 -4.11
C TRP A 28 -7.88 -8.83 -2.89
N HIS A 29 -9.08 -8.31 -3.12
CA HIS A 29 -10.13 -8.22 -2.12
C HIS A 29 -11.27 -9.17 -2.49
N ALA A 30 -11.60 -10.08 -1.57
CA ALA A 30 -12.59 -11.12 -1.83
C ALA A 30 -14.01 -10.57 -2.07
N SER A 31 -14.36 -9.46 -1.41
CA SER A 31 -15.67 -8.81 -1.55
C SER A 31 -15.93 -8.25 -2.95
N ILE A 32 -14.90 -7.71 -3.60
CA ILE A 32 -14.97 -7.13 -4.95
C ILE A 32 -14.40 -8.06 -6.02
N LYS A 33 -13.82 -9.20 -5.64
CA LYS A 33 -13.15 -10.18 -6.52
C LYS A 33 -12.14 -9.53 -7.49
N ALA A 34 -11.42 -8.52 -7.00
CA ALA A 34 -10.41 -7.79 -7.73
C ALA A 34 -9.51 -7.03 -6.74
N ALA A 35 -8.39 -6.46 -7.21
CA ALA A 35 -7.75 -5.38 -6.47
C ALA A 35 -8.53 -4.07 -6.68
N PRO A 36 -8.73 -3.23 -5.64
CA PRO A 36 -9.45 -1.96 -5.79
C PRO A 36 -8.91 -1.08 -6.94
N PHE A 37 -7.59 -1.02 -7.11
CA PHE A 37 -6.95 -0.27 -8.19
C PHE A 37 -7.26 -0.85 -9.57
N GLU A 38 -7.21 -2.18 -9.71
CA GLU A 38 -7.56 -2.86 -10.97
C GLU A 38 -9.03 -2.63 -11.31
N GLN A 39 -9.91 -2.65 -10.31
CA GLN A 39 -11.35 -2.40 -10.50
C GLN A 39 -11.63 -0.97 -10.99
N LEU A 40 -10.88 0.01 -10.49
CA LEU A 40 -11.07 1.42 -10.84
C LEU A 40 -10.43 1.80 -12.18
N TYR A 41 -9.21 1.32 -12.44
CA TYR A 41 -8.41 1.76 -13.59
C TYR A 41 -8.28 0.72 -14.71
N GLY A 42 -8.81 -0.49 -14.52
CA GLY A 42 -8.70 -1.58 -15.49
C GLY A 42 -7.28 -2.11 -15.72
N ARG A 43 -6.30 -1.72 -14.88
CA ARG A 43 -4.89 -2.11 -15.00
C ARG A 43 -4.26 -2.27 -13.62
N LYS A 44 -3.17 -3.03 -13.53
CA LYS A 44 -2.37 -3.15 -12.29
C LYS A 44 -1.54 -1.90 -12.05
N CYS A 45 -1.42 -1.43 -10.81
CA CYS A 45 -0.46 -0.38 -10.49
C CYS A 45 0.95 -0.99 -10.47
N ARG A 46 1.93 -0.26 -11.00
CA ARG A 46 3.33 -0.70 -11.07
C ARG A 46 4.23 -0.05 -10.02
N VAL A 47 3.81 1.08 -9.47
CA VAL A 47 4.61 1.96 -8.62
C VAL A 47 3.72 2.58 -7.55
N PRO A 48 4.22 2.82 -6.32
CA PRO A 48 3.50 3.60 -5.33
C PRO A 48 3.17 4.99 -5.89
N ILE A 49 1.89 5.32 -5.92
CA ILE A 49 1.42 6.67 -6.25
C ILE A 49 1.10 7.32 -4.91
N CYS A 50 1.74 8.45 -4.63
CA CYS A 50 1.46 9.22 -3.43
C CYS A 50 0.54 10.38 -3.81
N TRP A 51 -0.63 10.44 -3.19
CA TRP A 51 -1.55 11.56 -3.30
C TRP A 51 -1.22 12.54 -2.19
N ASN A 52 -0.64 13.69 -2.55
CA ASN A 52 -0.57 14.84 -1.66
C ASN A 52 -1.62 15.88 -2.09
N GLU A 53 -1.80 16.94 -1.30
CA GLU A 53 -2.75 18.03 -1.58
C GLU A 53 -2.53 18.72 -2.95
N VAL A 54 -1.41 18.47 -3.63
CA VAL A 54 -1.00 19.10 -4.89
C VAL A 54 -1.11 18.15 -6.10
N GLY A 55 -1.59 16.91 -5.90
CA GLY A 55 -1.87 15.94 -6.98
C GLY A 55 -1.05 14.64 -6.89
N GLU A 56 -1.06 13.86 -7.98
CA GLU A 56 -0.31 12.60 -8.09
C GLU A 56 1.20 12.88 -8.15
N ARG A 57 1.95 12.47 -7.13
CA ARG A 57 3.42 12.48 -7.18
C ARG A 57 3.94 11.06 -7.37
N LEU A 58 4.65 10.85 -8.47
CA LEU A 58 5.49 9.66 -8.64
C LEU A 58 6.74 9.86 -7.78
N ILE A 59 6.93 9.02 -6.77
CA ILE A 59 8.13 9.11 -5.93
C ILE A 59 9.28 8.33 -6.60
N GLU A 60 10.48 8.91 -6.65
CA GLU A 60 11.63 8.38 -7.39
C GLU A 60 12.06 6.97 -6.92
N GLY A 61 12.23 6.09 -7.91
CA GLY A 61 12.13 4.64 -7.79
C GLY A 61 13.18 3.88 -6.93
N PRO A 62 14.48 4.22 -6.89
CA PRO A 62 15.47 3.30 -6.31
C PRO A 62 15.41 3.18 -4.78
N LYS A 63 15.48 4.30 -4.04
CA LYS A 63 15.41 4.29 -2.57
C LYS A 63 14.05 3.82 -2.06
N LEU A 64 12.97 4.10 -2.81
CA LEU A 64 11.66 3.61 -2.45
C LEU A 64 11.50 2.12 -2.69
N PHE A 65 12.14 1.52 -3.69
CA PHE A 65 11.95 0.10 -3.96
C PHE A 65 12.41 -0.75 -2.77
N ASP A 66 13.55 -0.38 -2.18
CA ASP A 66 14.12 -1.06 -1.01
C ASP A 66 13.23 -0.86 0.22
N ILE A 67 12.84 0.40 0.51
CA ILE A 67 11.94 0.73 1.63
C ILE A 67 10.57 0.07 1.43
N THR A 68 10.05 0.04 0.21
CA THR A 68 8.77 -0.60 -0.14
C THR A 68 8.87 -2.10 0.06
N ASN A 69 9.93 -2.76 -0.43
CA ASN A 69 10.07 -4.20 -0.25
C ASN A 69 10.19 -4.60 1.23
N GLU A 70 10.95 -3.83 2.01
CA GLU A 70 11.09 -4.05 3.44
C GLU A 70 9.77 -3.80 4.18
N LYS A 71 9.12 -2.65 3.94
CA LYS A 71 7.94 -2.23 4.70
C LYS A 71 6.64 -2.87 4.22
N VAL A 72 6.51 -3.28 2.96
CA VAL A 72 5.32 -3.98 2.42
C VAL A 72 5.23 -5.42 2.92
N ALA A 73 6.32 -6.02 3.41
CA ALA A 73 6.29 -7.32 4.06
C ALA A 73 5.31 -7.32 5.24
N VAL A 74 5.32 -6.27 6.06
CA VAL A 74 4.47 -6.14 7.25
C VAL A 74 2.97 -6.12 6.90
N PRO A 75 2.45 -5.19 6.05
CA PRO A 75 1.05 -5.22 5.60
C PRO A 75 0.65 -6.53 4.93
N LYS A 76 1.55 -7.18 4.17
CA LYS A 76 1.27 -8.47 3.51
C LYS A 76 1.06 -9.59 4.53
N GLU A 77 1.92 -9.69 5.54
CA GLU A 77 1.76 -10.68 6.61
C GLU A 77 0.51 -10.39 7.44
N LYS A 78 0.27 -9.14 7.85
CA LYS A 78 -0.97 -8.74 8.55
C LYS A 78 -2.24 -9.07 7.76
N ARG A 79 -2.19 -9.04 6.43
CA ARG A 79 -3.32 -9.48 5.61
C ARG A 79 -3.51 -10.99 5.64
N LYS A 80 -2.43 -11.77 5.58
CA LYS A 80 -2.52 -13.23 5.68
C LYS A 80 -3.13 -13.64 7.02
N GLU A 81 -2.67 -13.03 8.12
CA GLU A 81 -3.26 -13.23 9.46
C GLU A 81 -4.76 -12.92 9.48
N ALA A 82 -5.19 -11.81 8.87
CA ALA A 82 -6.60 -11.43 8.84
C ALA A 82 -7.49 -12.28 7.89
N ARG A 83 -6.90 -13.22 7.15
CA ARG A 83 -7.62 -14.15 6.26
C ARG A 83 -7.78 -15.56 6.86
N SER A 84 -7.04 -15.88 7.93
CA SER A 84 -7.28 -17.06 8.77
C SER A 84 -8.40 -16.79 9.78
#